data_AF-A0A7J3UZU0-F1
#
_entry.id   AF-A0A7J3UZU0-F1
#
_cell.length_a   1.000
_cell.length_b   1.000
_cell.length_c   1.000
_cell.angle_alpha   90.00
_cell.angle_beta   90.00
_cell.angle_gamma   90.00
#
_symmetry.space_group_name_H-M   'P 1'
#
loop_
_entity.id
_entity.type
_entity.pdbx_description
1 polymer ?
#
loop_
_entity_poly.entity_id
_entity_poly.type
_entity_poly.pdbx_seq_one_letter_code
_entity_poly.pdbx_strand_id
1 'polypeptide(L)'
;MILVPVEMQADLALFTSVIVVAPLVEEFIKVTGFRFILGKIREIEDGMIYGMAIGFGFALTENVIYGWDQALAGGLASGLALVAVRSALSSFLHATATAIAGLGVSRSLLANKGSMRLLDLAPYLAGAIGMHALFNFLSSSSLLFGSTAATGLLTLMLVPLVYLVLMRIRRYATILDKEAPCIVGE
;
A
#
# COMPACT_ATOMS: atom_id res chain seq x y z
N MET A 1 21.29 34.58 -8.15
CA MET A 1 21.12 33.17 -8.53
C MET A 1 21.82 32.33 -7.46
N ILE A 2 21.08 31.80 -6.50
CA ILE A 2 21.68 31.01 -5.40
C ILE A 2 22.01 29.64 -5.99
N LEU A 3 23.30 29.31 -6.09
CA LEU A 3 23.77 28.01 -6.53
C LEU A 3 23.54 27.01 -5.39
N VAL A 4 22.49 26.22 -5.51
CA VAL A 4 22.25 25.04 -4.66
C VAL A 4 23.37 24.03 -4.99
N PRO A 5 24.18 23.57 -4.03
CA PRO A 5 25.19 22.53 -4.26
C PRO A 5 24.60 21.30 -4.98
N VAL A 6 25.37 20.73 -5.91
CA VAL A 6 24.93 19.62 -6.78
C VAL A 6 24.47 18.40 -5.98
N GLU A 7 25.12 18.13 -4.84
CA GLU A 7 24.74 17.06 -3.91
C GLU A 7 23.33 17.27 -3.33
N MET A 8 23.01 18.51 -2.91
CA MET A 8 21.68 18.87 -2.40
C MET A 8 20.60 18.81 -3.48
N GLN A 9 20.93 19.03 -4.76
CA GLN A 9 20.00 18.83 -5.87
C GLN A 9 19.72 17.34 -6.13
N ALA A 10 20.74 16.49 -6.02
CA ALA A 10 20.60 15.05 -6.20
C ALA A 10 19.74 14.41 -5.10
N ASP A 11 19.94 14.81 -3.84
CA ASP A 11 19.16 14.31 -2.70
C ASP A 11 17.69 14.74 -2.79
N LEU A 12 17.42 15.99 -3.20
CA LEU A 12 16.06 16.49 -3.39
C LEU A 12 15.35 15.77 -4.55
N ALA A 13 16.08 15.48 -5.64
CA ALA A 13 15.54 14.74 -6.77
C ALA A 13 15.20 13.29 -6.38
N LEU A 14 16.10 12.62 -5.66
CA LEU A 14 15.86 11.27 -5.14
C LEU A 14 14.66 11.25 -4.19
N PHE A 15 14.61 12.17 -3.23
CA PHE A 15 13.51 12.27 -2.27
C PHE A 15 12.16 12.50 -2.96
N THR A 16 12.10 13.43 -3.91
CA THR A 16 10.90 13.70 -4.70
C THR A 16 10.50 12.49 -5.55
N SER A 17 11.47 11.76 -6.10
CA SER A 17 11.21 10.58 -6.91
C SER A 17 10.54 9.47 -6.08
N VAL A 18 11.05 9.20 -4.88
CA VAL A 18 10.56 8.13 -4.00
C VAL A 18 9.18 8.44 -3.42
N ILE A 19 8.90 9.71 -3.12
CA ILE A 19 7.67 10.10 -2.40
C ILE A 19 6.53 10.51 -3.34
N VAL A 20 6.86 11.10 -4.50
CA VAL A 20 5.84 11.64 -5.41
C VAL A 20 5.77 10.82 -6.68
N VAL A 21 6.89 10.67 -7.38
CA VAL A 21 6.90 10.07 -8.72
C VAL A 21 6.60 8.58 -8.65
N ALA A 22 7.27 7.85 -7.76
CA ALA A 22 7.07 6.41 -7.61
C ALA A 22 5.62 6.08 -7.22
N PRO A 23 5.02 6.62 -6.14
CA PRO A 23 3.63 6.33 -5.80
C PRO A 23 2.64 6.66 -6.91
N LEU A 24 2.84 7.79 -7.60
CA LEU A 24 2.00 8.15 -8.73
C LEU A 24 2.09 7.07 -9.82
N VAL A 25 3.29 6.82 -10.34
CA VAL A 25 3.50 5.86 -11.44
C VAL A 25 3.01 4.47 -11.05
N GLU A 26 3.36 4.01 -9.86
CA GLU A 26 3.03 2.67 -9.44
C GLU A 26 1.54 2.46 -9.21
N GLU A 27 0.82 3.38 -8.55
CA GLU A 27 -0.62 3.20 -8.34
C GLU A 27 -1.39 3.26 -9.67
N PHE A 28 -0.96 4.10 -10.62
CA PHE A 28 -1.51 4.07 -11.98
C PHE A 28 -1.26 2.73 -12.68
N ILE A 29 -0.05 2.17 -12.56
CA ILE A 29 0.29 0.85 -13.12
C ILE A 29 -0.55 -0.24 -12.44
N LYS A 30 -0.70 -0.25 -11.12
CA LYS A 30 -1.48 -1.26 -10.39
C LYS A 30 -2.95 -1.27 -10.83
N VAL A 31 -3.57 -0.09 -10.99
CA VAL A 31 -4.95 0.00 -11.53
C VAL A 31 -5.08 -0.67 -12.90
N THR A 32 -4.02 -0.68 -13.72
CA THR A 32 -4.07 -1.36 -15.02
C THR A 32 -4.31 -2.87 -14.91
N GLY A 33 -3.92 -3.50 -13.81
CA GLY A 33 -4.15 -4.91 -13.54
C GLY A 33 -5.63 -5.30 -13.51
N PHE A 34 -6.53 -4.35 -13.21
CA PHE A 34 -7.97 -4.61 -13.24
C PHE A 34 -8.49 -5.00 -14.62
N ARG A 35 -7.80 -4.62 -15.71
CA ARG A 35 -8.17 -4.99 -17.09
C ARG A 35 -8.34 -6.49 -17.30
N PHE A 36 -7.62 -7.31 -16.53
CA PHE A 36 -7.67 -8.78 -16.62
C PHE A 36 -8.84 -9.41 -15.84
N ILE A 37 -9.56 -8.62 -15.04
CA ILE A 37 -10.58 -9.12 -14.11
C ILE A 37 -11.89 -8.31 -14.12
N LEU A 38 -12.00 -7.24 -14.92
CA LEU A 38 -13.22 -6.41 -14.98
C LEU A 38 -14.50 -7.25 -15.17
N GLY A 39 -14.44 -8.28 -16.02
CA GLY A 39 -15.58 -9.18 -16.26
C GLY A 39 -15.97 -10.09 -15.09
N LYS A 40 -15.15 -10.14 -14.03
CA LYS A 40 -15.40 -10.93 -12.82
C LYS A 40 -15.96 -10.10 -11.67
N ILE A 41 -15.96 -8.78 -11.77
CA ILE A 41 -16.48 -7.88 -10.74
C ILE A 41 -18.01 -7.89 -10.82
N ARG A 42 -18.65 -8.36 -9.74
CA ARG A 42 -20.10 -8.41 -9.56
C ARG A 42 -20.55 -7.53 -8.39
N GLU A 43 -19.70 -7.41 -7.38
CA GLU A 43 -19.98 -6.70 -6.14
C GLU A 43 -18.93 -5.61 -5.87
N ILE A 44 -19.19 -4.72 -4.90
CA ILE A 44 -18.27 -3.62 -4.59
C ILE A 44 -16.99 -4.18 -3.97
N GLU A 45 -17.16 -5.19 -3.12
CA GLU A 45 -16.16 -5.93 -2.35
C GLU A 45 -15.16 -6.64 -3.27
N ASP A 46 -15.60 -7.12 -4.44
CA ASP A 46 -14.73 -7.73 -5.45
C ASP A 46 -13.60 -6.78 -5.85
N GLY A 47 -13.91 -5.50 -6.03
CA GLY A 47 -12.92 -4.48 -6.36
C GLY A 47 -11.83 -4.37 -5.30
N MET A 48 -12.19 -4.46 -4.02
CA MET A 48 -11.24 -4.43 -2.91
C MET A 48 -10.41 -5.72 -2.85
N ILE A 49 -11.06 -6.89 -2.98
CA ILE A 49 -10.39 -8.20 -2.91
C ILE A 49 -9.38 -8.35 -4.03
N TYR A 50 -9.80 -8.08 -5.27
CA TYR A 50 -8.89 -8.13 -6.40
C TYR A 50 -7.84 -7.03 -6.35
N GLY A 51 -8.18 -5.84 -5.83
CA GLY A 51 -7.22 -4.78 -5.58
C GLY A 51 -6.11 -5.19 -4.62
N MET A 52 -6.46 -5.85 -3.51
CA MET A 52 -5.47 -6.42 -2.58
C MET A 52 -4.58 -7.43 -3.28
N ALA A 53 -5.14 -8.33 -4.10
CA ALA A 53 -4.36 -9.33 -4.83
C ALA A 53 -3.35 -8.69 -5.81
N ILE A 54 -3.78 -7.66 -6.56
CA ILE A 54 -2.90 -6.89 -7.44
C ILE A 54 -1.80 -6.20 -6.64
N GLY A 55 -2.15 -5.55 -5.53
CA GLY A 55 -1.20 -4.87 -4.64
C GLY A 55 -0.17 -5.82 -4.03
N PHE A 56 -0.59 -7.01 -3.60
CA PHE A 56 0.33 -8.06 -3.11
C PHE A 56 1.29 -8.55 -4.20
N GLY A 57 0.80 -8.81 -5.41
CA GLY A 57 1.65 -9.22 -6.53
C GLY A 57 2.68 -8.15 -6.91
N PHE A 58 2.28 -6.89 -6.88
CA PHE A 58 3.20 -5.77 -7.08
C PHE A 58 4.26 -5.72 -5.99
N ALA A 59 3.86 -5.75 -4.72
CA ALA A 59 4.77 -5.71 -3.58
C ALA A 59 5.74 -6.88 -3.55
N LEU A 60 5.31 -8.08 -3.97
CA LEU A 60 6.19 -9.23 -4.10
C LEU A 60 7.32 -8.94 -5.09
N THR A 61 6.98 -8.41 -6.27
CA THR A 61 7.95 -8.08 -7.32
C THR A 61 8.94 -7.02 -6.82
N GLU A 62 8.42 -5.97 -6.19
CA GLU A 62 9.23 -4.90 -5.62
C GLU A 62 10.17 -5.43 -4.52
N ASN A 63 9.65 -6.20 -3.57
CA ASN A 63 10.43 -6.76 -2.47
C ASN A 63 11.56 -7.69 -2.97
N VAL A 64 11.31 -8.47 -4.01
CA VAL A 64 12.36 -9.31 -4.63
C VAL A 64 13.46 -8.44 -5.23
N ILE A 65 13.12 -7.36 -5.93
CA ILE A 65 14.12 -6.44 -6.52
C ILE A 65 14.98 -5.79 -5.43
N TYR A 66 14.36 -5.23 -4.38
CA TYR A 66 15.12 -4.64 -3.26
C TYR A 66 15.95 -5.69 -2.51
N GLY A 67 15.39 -6.87 -2.29
CA GLY A 67 16.09 -7.99 -1.67
C GLY A 67 17.31 -8.43 -2.46
N TRP A 68 17.19 -8.46 -3.78
CA TRP A 68 18.28 -8.82 -4.69
C TRP A 68 19.41 -7.80 -4.65
N ASP A 69 19.08 -6.50 -4.75
CA ASP A 69 20.07 -5.43 -4.66
C ASP A 69 20.81 -5.46 -3.31
N GLN A 70 20.07 -5.64 -2.22
CA GLN A 70 20.64 -5.80 -0.89
C GLN A 70 21.48 -7.08 -0.76
N ALA A 71 21.10 -8.16 -1.43
CA ALA A 71 21.89 -9.40 -1.45
C ALA A 71 23.23 -9.21 -2.18
N LEU A 72 23.27 -8.39 -3.24
CA LEU A 72 24.51 -8.05 -3.94
C LEU A 72 25.43 -7.17 -3.09
N ALA A 73 24.87 -6.23 -2.33
CA ALA A 73 25.64 -5.31 -1.49
C ALA A 73 26.10 -5.91 -0.15
N GLY A 74 25.25 -6.72 0.49
CA GLY A 74 25.45 -7.20 1.87
C GLY A 74 25.39 -8.73 2.04
N GLY A 75 25.33 -9.48 0.94
CA GLY A 75 25.21 -10.94 0.94
C GLY A 75 23.78 -11.44 1.08
N LEU A 76 23.55 -12.71 0.71
CA LEU A 76 22.21 -13.32 0.62
C LEU A 76 21.39 -13.19 1.92
N ALA A 77 22.01 -13.38 3.09
CA ALA A 77 21.33 -13.27 4.37
C ALA A 77 20.76 -11.85 4.61
N SER A 78 21.49 -10.81 4.19
CA SER A 78 21.05 -9.42 4.30
C SER A 78 19.85 -9.14 3.38
N GLY A 79 19.91 -9.63 2.14
CA GLY A 79 18.79 -9.52 1.20
C GLY A 79 17.53 -10.23 1.69
N LEU A 80 17.66 -11.46 2.19
CA LEU A 80 16.52 -12.21 2.75
C LEU A 80 15.93 -11.53 3.99
N ALA A 81 16.76 -10.97 4.87
CA ALA A 81 16.29 -10.20 6.01
C ALA A 81 15.48 -8.97 5.58
N LEU A 82 15.95 -8.25 4.55
CA LEU A 82 15.22 -7.11 3.99
C LEU A 82 13.87 -7.53 3.39
N VAL A 83 13.84 -8.60 2.60
CA VAL A 83 12.59 -9.15 2.03
C VAL A 83 11.60 -9.50 3.14
N ALA A 84 12.06 -10.15 4.22
CA ALA A 84 11.20 -10.55 5.33
C ALA A 84 10.52 -9.34 6.00
N VAL A 85 11.30 -8.29 6.31
CA VAL A 85 10.77 -7.06 6.91
C VAL A 85 9.80 -6.34 5.96
N ARG A 86 10.19 -6.18 4.70
CA ARG A 86 9.36 -5.48 3.70
C ARG A 86 8.06 -6.22 3.39
N SER A 87 8.07 -7.56 3.44
CA SER A 87 6.87 -8.39 3.20
C SER A 87 5.79 -8.17 4.25
N ALA A 88 6.15 -7.75 5.47
CA ALA A 88 5.16 -7.43 6.50
C ALA A 88 4.62 -6.00 6.39
N LEU A 89 5.44 -5.04 5.95
CA LEU A 89 5.08 -3.62 6.00
C LEU A 89 4.64 -3.07 4.64
N SER A 90 5.52 -3.13 3.64
CA SER A 90 5.24 -2.61 2.30
C SER A 90 4.15 -3.43 1.59
N SER A 91 4.12 -4.76 1.76
CA SER A 91 3.09 -5.56 1.08
C SER A 91 1.67 -5.26 1.55
N PHE A 92 1.46 -5.03 2.84
CA PHE A 92 0.16 -4.62 3.35
C PHE A 92 -0.22 -3.20 2.95
N LEU A 93 0.77 -2.28 2.84
CA LEU A 93 0.54 -0.97 2.26
C LEU A 93 0.05 -1.07 0.82
N HIS A 94 0.79 -1.75 -0.06
CA HIS A 94 0.41 -1.88 -1.46
C HIS A 94 -0.94 -2.58 -1.62
N ALA A 95 -1.18 -3.65 -0.87
CA ALA A 95 -2.48 -4.31 -0.85
C ALA A 95 -3.60 -3.35 -0.46
N THR A 96 -3.41 -2.54 0.59
CA THR A 96 -4.43 -1.60 1.07
C THR A 96 -4.64 -0.44 0.10
N ALA A 97 -3.56 0.18 -0.41
CA ALA A 97 -3.62 1.27 -1.37
C ALA A 97 -4.33 0.83 -2.65
N THR A 98 -3.97 -0.34 -3.19
CA THR A 98 -4.62 -0.87 -4.39
C THR A 98 -6.05 -1.36 -4.11
N ALA A 99 -6.38 -1.80 -2.90
CA ALA A 99 -7.76 -2.07 -2.50
C ALA A 99 -8.63 -0.80 -2.50
N ILE A 100 -8.09 0.33 -2.04
CA ILE A 100 -8.77 1.64 -2.12
C ILE A 100 -9.03 1.99 -3.58
N ALA A 101 -8.02 1.90 -4.46
CA ALA A 101 -8.21 2.14 -5.88
C ALA A 101 -9.23 1.16 -6.50
N GLY A 102 -9.18 -0.11 -6.09
CA GLY A 102 -10.12 -1.16 -6.49
C GLY A 102 -11.56 -0.92 -6.09
N LEU A 103 -11.79 -0.31 -4.93
CA LEU A 103 -13.11 0.18 -4.51
C LEU A 103 -13.65 1.24 -5.49
N GLY A 104 -12.79 2.14 -5.97
CA GLY A 104 -13.17 3.09 -7.02
C GLY A 104 -13.51 2.41 -8.36
N VAL A 105 -12.74 1.39 -8.73
CA VAL A 105 -12.97 0.60 -9.95
C VAL A 105 -14.34 -0.10 -9.90
N SER A 106 -14.63 -0.88 -8.85
CA SER A 106 -15.90 -1.61 -8.73
C SER A 106 -17.09 -0.66 -8.65
N ARG A 107 -16.99 0.43 -7.89
CA ARG A 107 -18.06 1.43 -7.80
C ARG A 107 -18.35 2.08 -9.14
N SER A 108 -17.31 2.50 -9.89
CA SER A 108 -17.51 3.08 -11.22
C SER A 108 -18.13 2.06 -12.19
N LEU A 109 -17.60 0.84 -12.20
CA LEU A 109 -18.07 -0.20 -13.11
C LEU A 109 -19.55 -0.54 -12.86
N LEU A 110 -19.94 -0.74 -11.60
CA LEU A 110 -21.29 -1.13 -11.24
C LEU A 110 -22.30 0.01 -11.41
N ALA A 111 -21.92 1.24 -11.06
CA ALA A 111 -22.79 2.40 -11.23
C ALA A 111 -23.05 2.75 -12.70
N ASN A 112 -22.10 2.46 -13.59
CA ASN A 112 -22.15 2.86 -15.00
C ASN A 112 -22.32 1.68 -15.98
N LYS A 113 -22.99 0.60 -15.56
CA LYS A 113 -23.35 -0.56 -16.42
C LYS A 113 -22.14 -1.16 -17.15
N GLY A 114 -21.00 -1.28 -16.48
CA GLY A 114 -19.78 -1.85 -17.05
C GLY A 114 -18.82 -0.82 -17.68
N SER A 115 -19.15 0.47 -17.66
CA SER A 115 -18.24 1.53 -18.11
C SER A 115 -17.39 2.06 -16.94
N MET A 116 -16.08 2.19 -17.12
CA MET A 116 -15.20 2.78 -16.12
C MET A 116 -14.98 4.25 -16.44
N ARG A 117 -15.34 5.14 -15.51
CA ARG A 117 -15.18 6.59 -15.64
C ARG A 117 -14.07 7.08 -14.71
N LEU A 118 -13.14 7.84 -15.26
CA LEU A 118 -12.01 8.36 -14.48
C LEU A 118 -12.47 9.26 -13.32
N LEU A 119 -13.57 10.01 -13.49
CA LEU A 119 -14.10 10.89 -12.44
C LEU A 119 -14.54 10.13 -11.19
N ASP A 120 -15.10 8.92 -11.35
CA ASP A 120 -15.53 8.10 -10.21
C ASP A 120 -14.34 7.43 -9.51
N LEU A 121 -13.29 7.11 -10.27
CA LEU A 121 -12.07 6.47 -9.79
C LEU A 121 -11.10 7.46 -9.13
N ALA A 122 -11.04 8.70 -9.63
CA ALA A 122 -10.08 9.73 -9.23
C ALA A 122 -9.92 9.92 -7.71
N PRO A 123 -11.00 10.05 -6.89
CA PRO A 123 -10.83 10.25 -5.46
C PRO A 123 -10.19 9.03 -4.76
N TYR A 124 -10.49 7.82 -5.23
CA TYR A 124 -9.93 6.58 -4.69
C TYR A 124 -8.46 6.41 -5.09
N LEU A 125 -8.13 6.70 -6.34
CA LEU A 125 -6.76 6.67 -6.81
C LEU A 125 -5.90 7.73 -6.11
N ALA A 126 -6.45 8.94 -5.89
CA ALA A 126 -5.77 9.96 -5.11
C ALA A 126 -5.53 9.51 -3.65
N GLY A 127 -6.50 8.83 -3.03
CA GLY A 127 -6.34 8.23 -1.71
C GLY A 127 -5.26 7.15 -1.66
N ALA A 128 -5.21 6.28 -2.67
CA ALA A 128 -4.17 5.25 -2.81
C ALA A 128 -2.77 5.86 -2.94
N ILE A 129 -2.62 6.84 -3.85
CA ILE A 129 -1.36 7.57 -4.06
C ILE A 129 -0.93 8.29 -2.79
N GLY A 130 -1.86 8.98 -2.11
CA GLY A 130 -1.56 9.70 -0.88
C GLY A 130 -1.13 8.79 0.27
N MET A 131 -1.80 7.64 0.44
CA MET A 131 -1.42 6.64 1.44
C MET A 131 -0.03 6.07 1.17
N HIS A 132 0.26 5.74 -0.09
CA HIS A 132 1.54 5.20 -0.49
C HIS A 132 2.67 6.24 -0.37
N ALA A 133 2.45 7.47 -0.84
CA ALA A 133 3.38 8.59 -0.67
C ALA A 133 3.70 8.86 0.80
N LEU A 134 2.69 8.83 1.67
CA LEU A 134 2.89 9.00 3.11
C LEU A 134 3.75 7.88 3.70
N PHE A 135 3.53 6.63 3.31
CA PHE A 135 4.37 5.52 3.75
C PHE A 135 5.81 5.68 3.25
N ASN A 136 6.01 6.04 1.98
CA ASN A 136 7.35 6.25 1.42
C ASN A 136 8.07 7.40 2.12
N PHE A 137 7.36 8.49 2.45
CA PHE A 137 7.90 9.57 3.26
C PHE A 137 8.35 9.09 4.63
N LEU A 138 7.50 8.34 5.35
CA LEU A 138 7.84 7.83 6.68
C LEU A 138 8.99 6.81 6.63
N SER A 139 9.01 5.93 5.62
CA SER A 139 10.07 4.94 5.43
C SER A 139 11.41 5.56 5.02
N SER A 140 11.38 6.69 4.32
CA SER A 140 12.58 7.40 3.84
C SER A 140 12.98 8.56 4.76
N SER A 141 12.24 8.78 5.85
CA SER A 141 12.44 9.90 6.78
C SER A 141 13.78 9.84 7.52
N SER A 142 14.47 8.69 7.48
CA SER A 142 15.83 8.51 8.03
C SER A 142 16.87 9.39 7.35
N LEU A 143 16.65 9.70 6.06
CA LEU A 143 17.50 10.61 5.28
C LEU A 143 17.41 12.05 5.78
N LEU A 144 16.29 12.44 6.40
CA LEU A 144 16.05 13.82 6.86
C LEU A 144 16.29 14.00 8.36
N PHE A 145 15.95 12.99 9.16
CA PHE A 145 15.89 13.10 10.63
C PHE A 145 16.84 12.14 11.35
N GLY A 146 17.60 11.32 10.60
CA GLY A 146 18.43 10.26 11.15
C GLY A 146 17.66 8.97 11.43
N SER A 147 18.39 7.84 11.52
CA SER A 147 17.82 6.49 11.63
C SER A 147 16.93 6.30 12.86
N THR A 148 17.29 6.87 14.01
CA THR A 148 16.52 6.77 15.26
C THR A 148 15.17 7.48 15.19
N ALA A 149 15.10 8.66 14.56
CA ALA A 149 13.84 9.40 14.45
C ALA A 149 12.89 8.72 13.45
N ALA A 150 13.42 8.17 12.37
CA ALA A 150 12.65 7.47 11.35
C ALA A 150 12.06 6.14 11.83
N THR A 151 12.84 5.34 12.56
CA THR A 151 12.31 4.14 13.22
C THR A 151 11.27 4.49 14.27
N GLY A 152 11.45 5.60 15.00
CA GLY A 152 10.44 6.15 15.90
C GLY A 152 9.13 6.49 15.19
N LEU A 153 9.20 7.23 14.08
CA LEU A 153 8.03 7.62 13.26
C LEU A 153 7.28 6.42 12.67
N LEU A 154 8.00 5.45 12.10
CA LEU A 154 7.41 4.21 11.58
C LEU A 154 6.72 3.42 12.70
N THR A 155 7.35 3.30 13.87
CA THR A 155 6.78 2.58 15.02
C THR A 155 5.52 3.28 15.53
N LEU A 156 5.53 4.61 15.62
CA LEU A 156 4.38 5.42 16.03
C LEU A 156 3.21 5.34 15.04
N MET A 157 3.43 4.99 13.78
CA MET A 157 2.36 4.75 12.81
C MET A 157 1.85 3.31 12.88
N LEU A 158 2.76 2.33 12.89
CA LEU A 158 2.42 0.91 12.80
C LEU A 158 1.73 0.38 14.05
N VAL A 159 2.19 0.77 15.24
CA VAL A 159 1.63 0.26 16.50
C VAL A 159 0.16 0.69 16.67
N PRO A 160 -0.22 1.98 16.51
CA PRO A 160 -1.61 2.38 16.57
C PRO A 160 -2.45 1.80 15.44
N LEU A 161 -1.91 1.70 14.22
CA LEU A 161 -2.64 1.11 13.10
C LEU A 161 -2.99 -0.36 13.37
N VAL A 162 -2.02 -1.17 13.80
CA VAL A 162 -2.23 -2.57 14.19
C VAL A 162 -3.22 -2.66 15.35
N TYR A 163 -3.07 -1.81 16.37
CA TYR A 163 -4.00 -1.75 17.49
C TYR A 163 -5.44 -1.43 17.05
N LEU A 164 -5.62 -0.44 16.17
CA LEU A 164 -6.92 -0.07 15.61
C LEU A 164 -7.54 -1.20 14.78
N VAL A 165 -6.75 -1.87 13.94
CA VAL A 165 -7.21 -3.01 13.14
C VAL A 165 -7.66 -4.15 14.06
N LEU A 166 -6.86 -4.53 15.06
CA LEU A 166 -7.22 -5.55 16.03
C LEU A 166 -8.47 -5.17 16.83
N MET A 167 -8.61 -3.89 17.22
CA MET A 167 -9.83 -3.40 17.87
C MET A 167 -11.04 -3.48 16.95
N ARG A 168 -10.90 -3.17 15.66
CA ARG A 168 -12.00 -3.28 14.69
C ARG A 168 -12.40 -4.73 14.50
N ILE A 169 -11.45 -5.63 14.27
CA ILE A 169 -11.70 -7.07 14.16
C ILE A 169 -12.42 -7.59 15.40
N ARG A 170 -11.94 -7.24 16.60
CA ARG A 170 -12.61 -7.61 17.86
C ARG A 170 -14.03 -7.08 17.94
N ARG A 171 -14.25 -5.80 17.59
CA ARG A 171 -15.61 -5.21 17.58
C ARG A 171 -16.54 -5.93 16.60
N TYR A 172 -16.07 -6.24 15.40
CA TYR A 172 -16.86 -7.00 14.42
C TYR A 172 -17.19 -8.41 14.93
N ALA A 173 -16.22 -9.12 15.51
CA ALA A 173 -16.46 -10.43 16.10
C ALA A 173 -17.54 -10.37 17.21
N THR A 174 -17.45 -9.39 18.12
CA THR A 174 -18.45 -9.23 19.19
C THR A 174 -19.85 -8.87 18.66
N ILE A 175 -19.95 -8.19 17.52
CA ILE A 175 -21.25 -7.91 16.88
C ILE A 175 -21.83 -9.20 16.31
N LEU A 176 -21.02 -9.98 15.58
CA LEU A 176 -21.45 -11.25 15.01
C LEU A 176 -21.87 -12.26 16.08
N ASP A 177 -21.14 -12.35 17.19
CA ASP A 177 -21.50 -13.22 18.33
C ASP A 177 -22.86 -12.86 18.95
N LYS A 178 -23.27 -11.58 18.88
CA LYS A 178 -24.56 -11.12 19.37
C LYS A 178 -25.69 -11.39 18.38
N GLU A 179 -25.42 -11.33 17.08
CA GLU A 179 -26.40 -11.54 16.00
C GLU A 179 -26.66 -13.02 15.71
N ALA A 180 -25.67 -13.89 15.95
CA ALA A 180 -25.77 -15.33 15.78
C ALA A 180 -25.12 -16.08 16.97
N PRO A 181 -25.73 -16.05 18.17
CA PRO A 181 -25.21 -16.80 19.31
C PRO A 181 -25.11 -18.28 18.93
N CYS A 182 -23.95 -18.87 19.19
CA CYS A 182 -23.71 -20.29 18.94
C CYS A 182 -24.79 -21.11 19.63
N ILE A 183 -25.58 -21.87 18.86
CA ILE A 183 -26.48 -22.88 19.42
C ILE A 183 -25.57 -24.00 19.93
N VAL A 184 -25.24 -23.93 21.22
CA VAL A 184 -24.58 -25.04 21.91
C VAL A 184 -25.62 -26.16 21.93
N GLY A 185 -25.42 -27.18 21.08
CA GLY A 185 -26.26 -28.37 21.09
C GLY A 185 -26.14 -29.05 22.45
N GLU A 186 -27.29 -29.25 23.11
CA GLU A 186 -27.45 -30.12 24.28
C GLU A 186 -27.31 -31.60 23.90
#